data_AF-A0AAV0XPW6-F1
#
_entry.id   AF-A0AAV0XPW6-F1
#
_cell.length_a   1.000
_cell.length_b   1.000
_cell.length_c   1.000
_cell.angle_alpha   90.00
_cell.angle_beta   90.00
_cell.angle_gamma   90.00
#
_symmetry.space_group_name_H-M   'P 1'
#
loop_
_entity.id
_entity.type
_entity.pdbx_description
1 polymer ?
#
loop_
_entity_poly.entity_id
_entity_poly.type
_entity_poly.pdbx_seq_one_letter_code
_entity_poly.pdbx_strand_id
1 'polypeptide(L)'
;MDDLKVEVLFENFAYYEGFATGVMENKVLVSFPNDLYPETQFNYDNVQLPLSDDQYSTKFIDNQEIEVKLVGEPNLCYGWVKAVIKIISVVEIVSPGKIRCSNINSHINGNTFYMFDIDVPEDVRELAKIDGIHKDFQKAICKCSIILISQCRVLYLVHH
;
A
#
# COMPACT_ATOMS: atom_id res chain seq x y z
N MET A 1 -0.83 1.29 -14.21
CA MET A 1 0.29 0.82 -13.39
C MET A 1 -0.30 -0.07 -12.32
N ASP A 2 0.24 -1.27 -12.12
CA ASP A 2 -0.06 -2.06 -10.92
C ASP A 2 0.90 -1.57 -9.82
N ASP A 3 0.57 -0.44 -9.23
CA ASP A 3 1.35 0.14 -8.14
C ASP A 3 1.16 -0.71 -6.89
N LEU A 4 2.25 -0.97 -6.18
CA LEU A 4 2.29 -1.91 -5.09
C LEU A 4 1.75 -1.26 -3.82
N LYS A 5 0.44 -1.46 -3.60
CA LYS A 5 -0.28 -0.85 -2.48
C LYS A 5 0.20 -1.41 -1.14
N VAL A 6 0.40 -0.51 -0.20
CA VAL A 6 0.76 -0.80 1.19
C VAL A 6 -0.06 0.07 2.14
N GLU A 7 -0.21 -0.38 3.38
CA GLU A 7 -0.77 0.40 4.48
C GLU A 7 0.32 0.69 5.49
N VAL A 8 0.49 1.96 5.85
CA VAL A 8 1.56 2.41 6.76
C VAL A 8 0.97 2.99 8.05
N LEU A 9 1.53 2.57 9.18
CA LEU A 9 1.17 3.05 10.51
C LEU A 9 1.85 4.39 10.79
N PHE A 10 1.04 5.43 10.98
CA PHE A 10 1.52 6.75 11.41
C PHE A 10 1.48 6.91 12.93
N GLU A 11 2.09 8.00 13.42
CA GLU A 11 2.16 8.35 14.84
C GLU A 11 0.79 8.53 15.51
N ASN A 12 -0.26 8.79 14.73
CA ASN A 12 -1.63 8.89 15.19
C ASN A 12 -2.34 7.53 15.32
N PHE A 13 -1.60 6.42 15.22
CA PHE A 13 -2.10 5.05 15.29
C PHE A 13 -3.11 4.68 14.19
N ALA A 14 -3.12 5.43 13.08
CA ALA A 14 -3.93 5.14 11.91
C ALA A 14 -3.07 4.57 10.78
N TYR A 15 -3.63 3.62 10.04
CA TYR A 15 -3.03 3.04 8.85
C TYR A 15 -3.47 3.81 7.60
N TYR A 16 -2.53 4.36 6.86
CA TYR A 16 -2.79 5.11 5.63
C TYR A 16 -2.40 4.30 4.40
N GLU A 17 -3.21 4.37 3.35
CA GLU A 17 -2.91 3.73 2.06
C GLU A 17 -1.84 4.54 1.30
N GLY A 18 -0.83 3.84 0.80
CA GLY A 18 0.21 4.38 -0.05
C GLY A 18 0.71 3.34 -1.05
N PHE A 19 1.72 3.71 -1.82
CA PHE A 19 2.35 2.87 -2.82
C PHE A 19 3.83 2.70 -2.50
N ALA A 20 4.31 1.46 -2.43
CA ALA A 20 5.71 1.17 -2.21
C ALA A 20 6.51 1.57 -3.46
N THR A 21 7.41 2.54 -3.29
CA THR A 21 8.27 3.09 -4.35
C THR A 21 9.74 2.72 -4.22
N GLY A 22 10.10 1.93 -3.21
CA GLY A 22 11.47 1.49 -3.05
C GLY A 22 11.63 0.69 -1.78
N VAL A 23 12.66 -0.13 -1.74
CA VAL A 23 12.96 -0.98 -0.59
C VAL A 23 14.42 -0.83 -0.24
N MET A 24 14.69 -0.74 1.06
CA MET A 24 16.01 -0.60 1.65
C MET A 24 16.16 -1.63 2.76
N GLU A 25 17.33 -1.68 3.40
CA GLU A 25 17.53 -2.55 4.56
C GLU A 25 16.58 -2.15 5.70
N ASN A 26 15.62 -3.03 6.02
CA ASN A 26 14.58 -2.89 7.06
C ASN A 26 13.60 -1.72 6.87
N LYS A 27 13.61 -1.08 5.70
CA LYS A 27 12.75 0.08 5.40
C LYS A 27 12.15 0.00 4.00
N VAL A 28 10.98 0.60 3.85
CA VAL A 28 10.29 0.77 2.57
C VAL A 28 10.02 2.26 2.36
N LEU A 29 10.21 2.69 1.13
CA LEU A 29 9.87 4.04 0.67
C LEU A 29 8.44 4.01 0.14
N VAL A 30 7.60 4.94 0.61
CA VAL A 30 6.18 4.95 0.30
C VAL A 30 5.78 6.34 -0.19
N SER A 31 5.12 6.36 -1.35
CA SER A 31 4.46 7.55 -1.90
C SER A 31 2.95 7.50 -1.61
N PHE A 32 2.32 8.67 -1.56
CA PHE A 32 0.91 8.80 -1.24
C PHE A 32 0.11 9.33 -2.43
N PRO A 33 -1.16 8.92 -2.59
CA PRO A 33 -2.01 9.42 -3.66
C PRO A 33 -2.04 10.96 -3.72
N ASN A 34 -1.99 11.53 -4.92
CA ASN A 34 -2.03 12.99 -5.17
C ASN A 34 -0.94 13.80 -4.46
N ASP A 35 0.21 13.19 -4.13
CA ASP A 35 1.32 13.86 -3.42
C ASP A 35 0.87 14.55 -2.12
N LEU A 36 -0.17 14.00 -1.47
CA LEU A 36 -0.76 14.55 -0.24
C LEU A 36 0.27 14.65 0.88
N TYR A 37 1.26 13.77 0.85
CA TYR A 37 2.43 13.75 1.70
C TYR A 37 3.68 13.55 0.86
N PRO A 38 4.82 14.09 1.31
CA PRO A 38 6.09 13.76 0.69
C PRO A 38 6.34 12.26 0.80
N GLU A 39 7.07 11.73 -0.18
CA GLU A 39 7.56 10.36 -0.14
C GLU A 39 8.38 10.14 1.14
N THR A 40 7.99 9.12 1.90
CA THR A 40 8.48 8.92 3.27
C THR A 40 8.96 7.50 3.48
N GLN A 41 10.02 7.34 4.27
CA GLN A 41 10.56 6.03 4.64
C GLN A 41 9.87 5.50 5.91
N PHE A 42 9.43 4.25 5.85
CA PHE A 42 8.84 3.53 6.97
C PHE A 42 9.64 2.28 7.29
N ASN A 43 9.75 1.95 8.58
CA ASN A 43 10.27 0.65 9.01
C ASN A 43 9.26 -0.45 8.63
N TYR A 44 9.76 -1.64 8.36
CA TYR A 44 8.92 -2.81 8.04
C TYR A 44 7.84 -3.08 9.10
N ASP A 45 8.16 -2.92 10.39
CA ASP A 45 7.20 -3.09 11.48
C ASP A 45 6.00 -2.13 11.43
N ASN A 46 6.13 -1.03 10.68
CA ASN A 46 5.08 -0.03 10.52
C ASN A 46 4.35 -0.16 9.18
N VAL A 47 4.64 -1.18 8.38
CA VAL A 47 4.01 -1.36 7.06
C VAL A 47 3.40 -2.74 6.95
N GLN A 48 2.19 -2.80 6.40
CA GLN A 48 1.46 -4.03 6.15
C GLN A 48 0.82 -3.99 4.76
N LEU A 49 0.41 -5.15 4.27
CA LEU A 49 -0.35 -5.23 3.02
C LEU A 49 -1.81 -4.85 3.27
N PRO A 50 -2.48 -4.14 2.36
CA PRO A 50 -3.90 -3.88 2.47
C PRO A 50 -4.69 -5.20 2.44
N LEU A 51 -5.88 -5.20 3.05
CA LEU A 51 -6.81 -6.31 2.93
C LEU A 51 -7.15 -6.57 1.46
N SER A 52 -7.09 -7.83 1.05
CA SER A 52 -7.54 -8.25 -0.27
C SER A 52 -9.07 -8.31 -0.35
N ASP A 53 -9.66 -8.20 -1.53
CA ASP A 53 -11.11 -8.16 -1.73
C ASP A 53 -11.83 -9.37 -1.11
N ASP A 54 -11.19 -10.54 -1.10
CA ASP A 54 -11.69 -11.78 -0.49
C ASP A 54 -11.70 -11.77 1.05
N GLN A 55 -10.92 -10.87 1.66
CA GLN A 55 -10.79 -10.74 3.11
C GLN A 55 -11.82 -9.76 3.70
N TYR A 56 -12.52 -8.98 2.87
CA TYR A 56 -13.56 -8.08 3.35
C TYR A 56 -14.79 -8.85 3.85
N SER A 57 -15.04 -8.83 5.16
CA SER A 57 -16.31 -9.29 5.73
C SER A 57 -17.31 -8.15 5.84
N THR A 58 -18.55 -8.41 5.45
CA THR A 58 -19.72 -7.53 5.69
C THR A 58 -20.55 -7.96 6.89
N LYS A 59 -20.16 -9.06 7.56
CA LYS A 59 -20.85 -9.58 8.75
C LYS A 59 -19.96 -9.35 9.96
N PHE A 60 -20.50 -8.60 10.92
CA PHE A 60 -19.83 -8.29 12.19
C PHE A 60 -20.66 -8.84 13.35
N ILE A 61 -19.98 -9.24 14.43
CA ILE A 61 -20.59 -9.65 15.70
C ILE A 61 -20.35 -8.59 16.78
N ASP A 62 -21.19 -8.60 17.82
CA ASP A 62 -21.04 -7.66 18.94
C ASP A 62 -19.70 -7.86 19.66
N ASN A 63 -19.06 -6.75 20.05
CA ASN A 63 -17.72 -6.68 20.65
C ASN A 63 -16.59 -7.28 19.79
N GLN A 64 -16.74 -7.28 18.47
CA GLN A 64 -15.66 -7.65 17.54
C GLN A 64 -14.67 -6.50 17.33
N GLU A 65 -13.37 -6.79 17.20
CA GLU A 65 -12.39 -5.83 16.73
C GLU A 65 -12.58 -5.55 15.22
N ILE A 66 -12.67 -4.27 14.89
CA ILE A 66 -12.86 -3.77 13.52
C ILE A 66 -11.91 -2.62 13.26
N GLU A 67 -11.82 -2.22 12.01
CA GLU A 67 -11.15 -0.97 11.63
C GLU A 67 -12.17 0.02 11.06
N VAL A 68 -12.05 1.27 11.51
CA VAL A 68 -12.92 2.37 11.11
C VAL A 68 -12.14 3.35 10.25
N LYS A 69 -12.72 3.73 9.12
CA LYS A 69 -12.20 4.74 8.20
C LYS A 69 -12.42 6.12 8.78
N LEU A 70 -11.35 6.73 9.30
CA LEU A 70 -11.35 8.12 9.73
C LEU A 70 -10.88 8.99 8.57
N VAL A 71 -11.70 9.97 8.16
CA VAL A 71 -11.31 10.97 7.18
C VAL A 71 -10.73 12.16 7.95
N GLY A 72 -9.47 12.47 7.71
CA GLY A 72 -8.84 13.68 8.21
C GLY A 72 -9.18 14.86 7.30
N GLU A 73 -9.78 15.91 7.87
CA GLU A 73 -9.82 17.23 7.25
C GLU A 73 -8.46 17.92 7.44
N PRO A 74 -7.95 18.76 6.50
CA PRO A 74 -8.59 19.26 5.27
C PRO A 74 -8.23 18.49 3.99
N ASN A 75 -7.31 17.51 4.05
CA ASN A 75 -6.70 16.89 2.87
C ASN A 75 -7.43 15.63 2.37
N LEU A 76 -8.60 15.29 2.95
CA LEU A 76 -9.39 14.07 2.66
C LEU A 76 -8.59 12.76 2.79
N CYS A 77 -7.39 12.82 3.40
CA CYS A 77 -6.59 11.65 3.70
C CYS A 77 -7.37 10.83 4.72
N TYR A 78 -7.59 9.56 4.42
CA TYR A 78 -8.26 8.68 5.36
C TYR A 78 -7.29 7.63 5.88
N GLY A 79 -7.43 7.33 7.16
CA GLY A 79 -6.69 6.27 7.82
C GLY A 79 -7.64 5.25 8.44
N TRP A 80 -7.18 4.01 8.57
CA TRP A 80 -7.88 2.95 9.29
C TRP A 80 -7.40 2.91 10.72
N VAL A 81 -8.33 3.03 11.66
CA VAL A 81 -8.05 2.96 13.11
C VAL A 81 -8.76 1.77 13.71
N LYS A 82 -8.04 1.02 14.55
CA LYS A 82 -8.60 -0.12 15.29
C LYS A 82 -9.63 0.35 16.32
N ALA A 83 -10.79 -0.31 16.33
CA ALA A 83 -11.88 -0.04 17.24
C ALA A 83 -12.61 -1.35 17.59
N VAL A 84 -13.53 -1.28 18.55
CA VAL A 84 -14.42 -2.41 18.90
C VAL A 84 -15.84 -2.02 18.52
N ILE A 85 -16.49 -2.83 17.68
CA ILE A 85 -17.87 -2.59 17.28
C ILE A 85 -18.81 -3.00 18.41
N LYS A 86 -19.81 -2.15 18.68
CA LYS A 86 -20.92 -2.47 19.58
C LYS A 86 -22.22 -2.40 18.81
N ILE A 87 -22.90 -3.53 18.68
CA ILE A 87 -24.15 -3.66 17.92
C ILE A 87 -25.30 -3.38 18.88
N ILE A 88 -25.86 -2.17 18.77
CA ILE A 88 -27.06 -1.76 19.51
C ILE A 88 -28.24 -1.88 18.55
N SER A 89 -29.34 -2.50 18.98
CA SER A 89 -30.51 -2.84 18.15
C SER A 89 -31.28 -1.64 17.59
N VAL A 90 -30.82 -0.43 17.85
CA VAL A 90 -31.41 0.84 17.43
C VAL A 90 -30.26 1.81 17.23
N VAL A 91 -30.32 2.58 16.14
CA VAL A 91 -29.39 3.62 15.67
C VAL A 91 -28.20 3.10 14.85
N GLU A 92 -28.29 3.28 13.54
CA GLU A 92 -27.18 3.14 12.58
C GLU A 92 -26.19 4.29 12.79
N ILE A 93 -25.12 4.05 13.57
CA ILE A 93 -24.18 5.13 13.97
C ILE A 93 -22.96 5.22 13.03
N VAL A 94 -22.66 4.16 12.25
CA VAL A 94 -21.54 4.17 11.29
C VAL A 94 -21.98 3.54 9.97
N SER A 95 -21.81 4.26 8.86
CA SER A 95 -22.16 3.75 7.53
C SER A 95 -21.31 2.51 7.19
N PRO A 96 -21.88 1.46 6.58
CA PRO A 96 -21.18 0.20 6.31
C PRO A 96 -19.93 0.37 5.42
N GLY A 97 -19.85 1.43 4.61
CA GLY A 97 -18.65 1.76 3.82
C GLY A 97 -17.50 2.41 4.59
N LYS A 98 -17.65 2.65 5.89
CA LYS A 98 -16.62 3.24 6.77
C LYS A 98 -16.06 2.25 7.80
N ILE A 99 -16.47 0.99 7.75
CA ILE A 99 -15.96 -0.06 8.63
C ILE A 99 -15.47 -1.24 7.79
N ARG A 100 -14.46 -1.93 8.31
CA ARG A 100 -13.97 -3.20 7.76
C ARG A 100 -13.54 -4.12 8.91
N CYS A 101 -13.37 -5.40 8.64
CA CYS A 101 -12.73 -6.31 9.60
C CYS A 101 -11.28 -5.86 9.87
N SER A 102 -10.72 -6.18 11.04
CA SER A 102 -9.31 -5.87 11.30
C SER A 102 -8.41 -6.45 10.21
N ASN A 103 -7.37 -5.71 9.83
CA ASN A 103 -6.38 -6.23 8.92
C ASN A 103 -5.60 -7.37 9.60
N ILE A 104 -5.62 -8.56 8.99
CA ILE A 104 -4.94 -9.77 9.50
C ILE A 104 -3.59 -10.02 8.83
N ASN A 105 -3.22 -9.21 7.84
CA ASN A 105 -1.93 -9.32 7.19
C ASN A 105 -0.84 -9.01 8.21
N SER A 106 0.21 -9.84 8.19
CA SER A 106 1.40 -9.54 8.97
C SER A 106 2.11 -8.31 8.41
N HIS A 107 2.85 -7.62 9.27
CA HIS A 107 3.78 -6.59 8.82
C HIS A 107 4.72 -7.16 7.76
N ILE A 108 5.12 -6.30 6.82
CA ILE A 108 6.07 -6.68 5.79
C ILE A 108 7.41 -7.05 6.43
N ASN A 109 8.22 -7.82 5.73
CA ASN A 109 9.57 -8.15 6.14
C ASN A 109 10.51 -8.13 4.93
N GLY A 110 11.80 -8.43 5.16
CA GLY A 110 12.81 -8.42 4.09
C GLY A 110 12.56 -9.39 2.94
N ASN A 111 11.61 -10.32 3.09
CA ASN A 111 11.24 -11.28 2.06
C ASN A 111 9.91 -10.92 1.37
N THR A 112 9.23 -9.86 1.80
CA THR A 112 7.94 -9.42 1.20
C THR A 112 8.16 -8.74 -0.14
N PHE A 113 9.21 -7.94 -0.25
CA PHE A 113 9.52 -7.18 -1.45
C PHE A 113 10.95 -7.44 -1.92
N TYR A 114 11.10 -7.67 -3.21
CA TYR A 114 12.40 -7.79 -3.85
C TYR A 114 12.63 -6.59 -4.75
N MET A 115 13.79 -5.96 -4.57
CA MET A 115 14.23 -4.83 -5.37
C MET A 115 15.47 -5.25 -6.16
N PHE A 116 15.42 -5.08 -7.48
CA PHE A 116 16.59 -5.25 -8.34
C PHE A 116 16.67 -4.12 -9.37
N ASP A 117 17.89 -3.68 -9.65
CA ASP A 117 18.18 -2.70 -10.69
C ASP A 117 18.72 -3.38 -11.95
N ILE A 118 18.21 -2.95 -13.11
CA ILE A 118 18.70 -3.38 -14.41
C ILE A 118 19.28 -2.17 -15.12
N ASP A 119 20.56 -2.25 -15.48
CA ASP A 119 21.21 -1.26 -16.35
C ASP A 119 20.58 -1.32 -17.75
N VAL A 120 20.13 -0.18 -18.25
CA VAL A 120 19.51 -0.05 -19.56
C VAL A 120 20.57 0.33 -20.60
N PRO A 121 20.81 -0.53 -21.62
CA PRO A 121 21.72 -0.22 -22.72
C PRO A 121 21.35 1.10 -23.44
N GLU A 122 22.35 1.82 -23.94
CA GLU A 122 22.15 3.16 -24.53
C GLU A 122 21.22 3.16 -25.75
N ASP A 123 21.27 2.11 -26.55
CA ASP A 123 20.49 1.91 -27.77
C ASP A 123 18.98 1.75 -27.51
N VAL A 124 18.59 1.26 -26.33
CA VAL A 124 17.18 1.05 -25.95
C VAL A 124 16.68 2.03 -24.89
N ARG A 125 17.51 2.99 -24.47
CA ARG A 125 17.18 3.94 -23.39
C ARG A 125 15.94 4.79 -23.68
N GLU A 126 15.80 5.27 -24.91
CA GLU A 126 14.64 6.07 -25.31
C GLU A 126 13.36 5.22 -25.38
N LEU A 127 13.48 3.94 -25.75
CA LEU A 127 12.36 3.00 -25.75
C LEU A 127 11.92 2.65 -24.32
N ALA A 128 12.88 2.49 -23.41
CA ALA A 128 12.61 2.16 -22.01
C ALA A 128 11.86 3.27 -21.24
N LYS A 129 11.88 4.51 -21.75
CA LYS A 129 11.12 5.65 -21.20
C LYS A 129 9.66 5.69 -21.64
N ILE A 130 9.28 4.91 -22.66
CA ILE A 130 7.91 4.91 -23.19
C ILE A 130 6.96 4.32 -22.13
N ASP A 131 5.92 5.07 -21.79
CA ASP A 131 4.92 4.60 -20.81
C ASP A 131 4.30 3.27 -21.27
N GLY A 132 4.31 2.30 -20.36
CA GLY A 132 3.72 1.00 -20.60
C GLY A 132 4.53 0.01 -21.43
N ILE A 133 5.75 0.36 -21.88
CA ILE A 133 6.62 -0.58 -22.63
C ILE A 133 6.99 -1.83 -21.81
N HIS A 134 7.04 -1.69 -20.49
CA HIS A 134 7.42 -2.76 -19.57
C HIS A 134 6.24 -3.63 -19.11
N LYS A 135 5.00 -3.36 -19.57
CA LYS A 135 3.80 -4.05 -19.07
C LYS A 135 3.85 -5.56 -19.21
N ASP A 136 4.35 -6.07 -20.33
CA ASP A 136 4.42 -7.51 -20.58
C ASP A 136 5.51 -8.17 -19.71
N PHE A 137 6.61 -7.47 -19.46
CA PHE A 137 7.64 -7.91 -18.53
C PHE A 137 7.13 -7.92 -17.08
N GLN A 138 6.36 -6.91 -16.66
CA GLN A 138 5.69 -6.88 -15.35
C GLN A 138 4.73 -8.05 -15.18
N LYS A 139 3.92 -8.36 -16.19
CA LYS A 139 3.01 -9.51 -16.15
C LYS A 139 3.75 -10.83 -16.00
N ALA A 140 4.89 -10.97 -16.68
CA ALA A 140 5.70 -12.18 -16.63
C ALA A 140 6.33 -12.43 -15.24
N ILE A 141 6.64 -11.37 -14.49
CA ILE A 141 7.34 -11.44 -13.19
C ILE A 141 6.36 -11.41 -11.99
N CYS A 142 5.05 -11.51 -12.23
CA CYS A 142 4.00 -11.30 -11.23
C CYS A 142 3.99 -9.85 -10.68
N LYS A 143 2.95 -9.45 -9.93
CA LYS A 143 2.65 -8.06 -9.51
C LYS A 143 3.92 -7.28 -9.12
N CYS A 144 4.41 -6.45 -10.06
CA CYS A 144 5.66 -5.72 -9.93
C CYS A 144 5.43 -4.26 -10.29
N SER A 145 5.87 -3.35 -9.41
CA SER A 145 5.94 -1.93 -9.72
C SER A 145 7.28 -1.59 -10.36
N ILE A 146 7.28 -0.62 -11.27
CA ILE A 146 8.47 -0.18 -12.00
C ILE A 146 8.74 1.28 -11.71
N ILE A 147 9.98 1.58 -11.38
CA ILE A 147 10.39 2.92 -10.97
C ILE A 147 11.67 3.26 -11.71
N LEU A 148 11.62 4.36 -12.46
CA LEU A 148 12.79 4.86 -13.18
C LEU A 148 13.62 5.71 -12.21
N ILE A 149 14.73 5.16 -11.71
CA ILE A 149 15.62 5.85 -10.78
C ILE A 149 16.48 6.90 -11.51
N SER A 150 16.85 6.62 -12.77
CA SER A 150 17.67 7.51 -13.59
C SER A 150 17.51 7.18 -15.07
N GLN A 151 18.07 8.01 -15.96
CA GLN A 151 18.07 7.74 -17.40
C GLN A 151 18.68 6.38 -17.78
N CYS A 152 19.39 5.70 -16.88
CA CYS A 152 20.12 4.47 -17.18
C CYS A 152 19.67 3.25 -16.38
N ARG A 153 18.75 3.37 -15.43
CA ARG A 153 18.37 2.25 -14.55
C ARG A 153 16.87 2.17 -14.32
N VAL A 154 16.35 0.94 -14.45
CA VAL A 154 14.98 0.59 -14.05
C VAL A 154 15.03 -0.20 -12.76
N LEU A 155 14.22 0.22 -11.79
CA LEU A 155 13.97 -0.49 -10.57
C LEU A 155 12.71 -1.33 -10.72
N TYR A 156 12.82 -2.60 -10.37
CA TYR A 156 11.68 -3.51 -10.28
C TYR A 156 11.43 -3.82 -8.81
N LEU A 157 10.20 -3.57 -8.37
CA LEU A 157 9.74 -3.92 -7.04
C LEU A 157 8.69 -5.02 -7.12
N VAL A 158 9.07 -6.23 -6.73
CA VAL A 158 8.21 -7.42 -6.84
C VAL A 158 7.69 -7.81 -5.47
N HIS A 159 6.39 -8.10 -5.39
CA HIS A 159 5.78 -8.72 -4.22
C HIS A 159 5.63 -10.23 -4.43
N HIS A 160 6.06 -11.02 -3.44
CA HIS A 160 5.97 -12.48 -3.47
C HIS A 160 4.60 -13.01 -3.01
#